data_AF-A0A955YZR1-F1
#
_entry.id   AF-A0A955YZR1-F1
#
_cell.length_a   1.000
_cell.length_b   1.000
_cell.length_c   1.000
_cell.angle_alpha   90.00
_cell.angle_beta   90.00
_cell.angle_gamma   90.00
#
_symmetry.space_group_name_H-M   'P 1'
#
loop_
_entity.id
_entity.type
_entity.pdbx_description
1 polymer ?
#
loop_
_entity_poly.entity_id
_entity_poly.type
_entity_poly.pdbx_seq_one_letter_code
_entity_poly.pdbx_strand_id
1 'polypeptide(L)'
;MAREAVDSNAVDEFLSALDQRPGKSRKAAPSFADFAQEWLDTRVKGAVRESQVQSDESILRCHLLPAFGRRNLDNIRARDIEKYLAKKRAETSPRGSAYSSKSLRNHLGVLNRILTSALDYELITKNPITRGCGPNDIRRKKT
;
A
#
# COMPACT_ATOMS: atom_id res chain seq x y z
N MET A 1 -34.02 13.39 -45.33
CA MET A 1 -32.96 13.06 -44.35
C MET A 1 -33.62 12.83 -43.00
N ALA A 2 -33.94 11.57 -42.68
CA ALA A 2 -34.63 11.19 -41.45
C ALA A 2 -33.65 11.15 -40.27
N ARG A 3 -33.94 11.89 -39.20
CA ARG A 3 -33.27 11.73 -37.90
C ARG A 3 -34.22 10.91 -37.05
N GLU A 4 -33.95 9.62 -36.93
CA GLU A 4 -34.71 8.72 -36.06
C GLU A 4 -34.57 9.21 -34.61
N ALA A 5 -35.71 9.49 -33.98
CA ALA A 5 -35.80 9.79 -32.57
C ALA A 5 -35.51 8.49 -31.81
N VAL A 6 -34.37 8.44 -31.10
CA VAL A 6 -34.08 7.37 -30.17
C VAL A 6 -35.10 7.46 -29.04
N ASP A 7 -35.92 6.43 -28.93
CA ASP A 7 -37.01 6.29 -27.98
C ASP A 7 -36.51 6.55 -26.55
N SER A 8 -37.01 7.62 -25.92
CA SER A 8 -36.52 8.09 -24.61
C SER A 8 -36.74 7.06 -23.50
N ASN A 9 -37.69 6.13 -23.71
CA ASN A 9 -38.00 5.06 -22.77
C ASN A 9 -36.87 4.01 -22.68
N ALA A 10 -36.18 3.75 -23.80
CA ALA A 10 -35.06 2.78 -23.85
C ALA A 10 -33.80 3.32 -23.15
N VAL A 11 -33.63 4.64 -23.13
CA VAL A 11 -32.49 5.30 -22.45
C VAL A 11 -32.69 5.23 -20.94
N ASP A 12 -33.92 5.42 -20.46
CA ASP A 12 -34.27 5.37 -19.04
C ASP A 12 -34.16 3.94 -18.46
N GLU A 13 -34.59 2.94 -19.25
CA GLU A 13 -34.44 1.52 -18.93
C GLU A 13 -32.96 1.10 -18.86
N PHE A 14 -32.13 1.61 -19.79
CA PHE A 14 -30.68 1.37 -19.78
C PHE A 14 -29.98 2.05 -18.59
N LEU A 15 -30.38 3.28 -18.23
CA LEU A 15 -29.84 4.01 -17.09
C LEU A 15 -30.22 3.34 -15.75
N SER A 16 -31.45 2.84 -15.64
CA SER A 16 -31.91 2.07 -14.48
C SER A 16 -31.20 0.72 -14.34
N ALA A 17 -30.87 0.05 -15.45
CA ALA A 17 -30.08 -1.18 -15.46
C ALA A 17 -28.61 -0.98 -15.05
N LEU A 18 -28.05 0.22 -15.26
CA LEU A 18 -26.71 0.57 -14.76
C LEU A 18 -26.69 0.80 -13.24
N ASP A 19 -27.78 1.33 -12.68
CA ASP A 19 -27.93 1.60 -11.23
C ASP A 19 -28.04 0.30 -10.41
N GLN A 20 -28.61 -0.76 -11.00
CA GLN A 20 -28.78 -2.06 -10.36
C GLN A 20 -27.53 -2.96 -10.36
N ARG A 21 -26.36 -2.48 -10.80
CA ARG A 21 -25.13 -3.29 -10.66
C ARG A 21 -24.84 -3.46 -9.16
N PRO A 22 -24.94 -4.67 -8.58
CA PRO A 22 -24.45 -4.87 -7.22
C PRO A 22 -22.95 -4.59 -7.28
N GLY A 23 -22.54 -3.43 -6.74
CA GLY A 23 -21.15 -3.07 -6.64
C GLY A 23 -20.44 -4.22 -5.96
N LYS A 24 -19.64 -4.97 -6.72
CA LYS A 24 -18.97 -6.19 -6.27
C LYS A 24 -18.30 -5.89 -4.94
N SER A 25 -18.92 -6.32 -3.84
CA SER A 25 -18.41 -6.16 -2.48
C SER A 25 -17.22 -7.10 -2.36
N ARG A 26 -16.10 -6.65 -2.91
CA ARG A 26 -14.79 -7.28 -2.78
C ARG A 26 -14.59 -7.45 -1.28
N LYS A 27 -14.44 -8.69 -0.79
CA LYS A 27 -14.14 -8.96 0.62
C LYS A 27 -13.07 -7.95 1.05
N ALA A 28 -13.37 -7.16 2.07
CA ALA A 28 -12.46 -6.11 2.51
C ALA A 28 -11.11 -6.77 2.82
N ALA A 29 -10.06 -6.36 2.11
CA ALA A 29 -8.72 -6.87 2.35
C ALA A 29 -8.38 -6.70 3.84
N PRO A 30 -7.62 -7.62 4.45
CA PRO A 30 -7.26 -7.52 5.86
C PRO A 30 -6.56 -6.20 6.17
N SER A 31 -6.60 -5.80 7.44
CA SER A 31 -5.85 -4.62 7.88
C SER A 31 -4.35 -4.88 7.71
N PHE A 32 -3.59 -3.81 7.52
CA PHE A 32 -2.14 -3.91 7.46
C PHE A 32 -1.57 -4.49 8.75
N ALA A 33 -2.18 -4.18 9.90
CA ALA A 33 -1.72 -4.68 11.19
C ALA A 33 -1.86 -6.21 11.30
N ASP A 34 -3.03 -6.74 10.97
CA ASP A 34 -3.30 -8.17 11.06
C ASP A 34 -2.38 -8.95 10.12
N PHE A 35 -2.27 -8.48 8.87
CA PHE A 35 -1.44 -9.14 7.88
C PHE A 35 0.06 -9.01 8.16
N ALA A 36 0.52 -7.87 8.72
CA ALA A 36 1.92 -7.72 9.10
C ALA A 36 2.32 -8.72 10.21
N GLN A 37 1.41 -9.01 11.14
CA GLN A 37 1.63 -10.00 12.19
C GLN A 37 1.70 -11.42 11.63
N GLU A 38 0.76 -11.79 10.74
CA GLU A 38 0.77 -13.07 10.03
C GLU A 38 2.05 -13.24 9.20
N TRP A 39 2.47 -12.19 8.51
CA TRP A 39 3.70 -12.16 7.72
C TRP A 39 4.94 -12.39 8.59
N LEU A 40 5.01 -11.77 9.78
CA LEU A 40 6.11 -11.98 10.71
C LEU A 40 6.15 -13.43 11.21
N ASP A 41 5.03 -13.99 11.65
CA ASP A 41 4.96 -15.38 12.15
C ASP A 41 5.40 -16.40 11.08
N THR A 42 4.95 -16.20 9.84
CA THR A 42 5.33 -17.04 8.70
C THR A 42 6.84 -16.94 8.41
N ARG A 43 7.42 -15.73 8.48
CA ARG A 43 8.85 -15.50 8.19
C ARG A 43 9.76 -16.01 9.30
N VAL A 44 9.32 -15.97 10.56
CA VAL A 44 10.03 -16.54 11.71
C VAL A 44 10.17 -18.05 11.55
N LYS A 45 9.14 -18.72 11.04
CA LYS A 45 9.15 -20.18 10.81
C LYS A 45 10.00 -20.60 9.60
N GLY A 46 10.30 -19.69 8.67
CA GLY A 46 10.77 -19.99 7.32
C GLY A 46 12.27 -19.78 7.01
N ALA A 47 13.19 -19.86 7.99
CA ALA A 47 14.65 -19.80 7.78
C ALA A 47 15.29 -18.40 7.57
N VAL A 48 14.68 -17.33 8.06
CA VAL A 48 15.30 -15.98 8.09
C VAL A 48 16.16 -15.82 9.35
N ARG A 49 17.31 -15.13 9.24
CA ARG A 49 18.14 -14.79 10.40
C ARG A 49 17.35 -14.02 11.45
N GLU A 50 17.47 -14.42 12.71
CA GLU A 50 16.75 -13.81 13.83
C GLU A 50 16.98 -12.30 13.95
N SER A 51 18.21 -11.83 13.74
CA SER A 51 18.54 -10.41 13.76
C SER A 51 17.81 -9.59 12.67
N GLN A 52 17.52 -10.19 11.53
CA GLN A 52 16.73 -9.56 10.47
C GLN A 52 15.25 -9.48 10.88
N VAL A 53 14.71 -10.54 11.50
CA VAL A 53 13.34 -10.54 12.02
C VAL A 53 13.17 -9.44 13.07
N GLN A 54 14.06 -9.36 14.06
CA GLN A 54 14.01 -8.34 15.11
C GLN A 54 14.09 -6.91 14.53
N SER A 55 14.93 -6.72 13.50
CA SER A 55 15.05 -5.43 12.80
C SER A 55 13.74 -5.07 12.09
N ASP A 56 13.13 -6.04 11.40
CA ASP A 56 11.87 -5.86 10.68
C ASP A 56 10.71 -5.58 11.63
N GLU A 57 10.62 -6.33 12.72
CA GLU A 57 9.63 -6.17 13.78
C GLU A 57 9.72 -4.78 14.43
N SER A 58 10.94 -4.34 14.74
CA SER A 58 11.16 -3.01 15.33
C SER A 58 10.70 -1.89 14.38
N ILE A 59 11.01 -2.01 13.08
CA ILE A 59 10.54 -1.06 12.05
C ILE A 59 9.01 -1.10 11.94
N LEU A 60 8.41 -2.29 11.96
CA LEU A 60 6.96 -2.44 11.91
C LEU A 60 6.30 -1.76 13.10
N ARG A 61 6.69 -2.13 14.31
CA ARG A 61 6.10 -1.65 15.56
C ARG A 61 6.26 -0.15 15.75
N CYS A 62 7.45 0.38 15.51
CA CYS A 62 7.76 1.78 15.80
C CYS A 62 7.30 2.75 14.71
N HIS A 63 7.14 2.29 13.46
CA HIS A 63 7.00 3.19 12.32
C HIS A 63 5.85 2.85 11.37
N LEU A 64 5.75 1.59 10.92
CA LEU A 64 4.75 1.22 9.92
C LEU A 64 3.37 0.99 10.52
N LEU A 65 3.25 0.32 11.67
CA LEU A 65 1.97 0.10 12.36
C LEU A 65 1.29 1.40 12.80
N PRO A 66 1.98 2.40 13.39
CA PRO A 66 1.36 3.68 13.72
C PRO A 66 0.84 4.46 12.51
N ALA A 67 1.46 4.25 11.33
CA ALA A 67 1.10 4.98 10.11
C ALA A 67 0.03 4.26 9.26
N PHE A 68 0.15 2.95 9.11
CA PHE A 68 -0.65 2.15 8.17
C PHE A 68 -1.50 1.07 8.83
N GLY A 69 -1.28 0.74 10.11
CA GLY A 69 -1.88 -0.43 10.76
C GLY A 69 -3.41 -0.49 10.67
N ARG A 70 -4.10 0.66 10.82
CA ARG A 70 -5.56 0.74 10.73
C ARG A 70 -6.10 0.71 9.29
N ARG A 71 -5.24 0.80 8.28
CA ARG A 71 -5.66 0.79 6.87
C ARG A 71 -5.68 -0.62 6.31
N ASN A 72 -6.64 -0.91 5.45
CA ASN A 72 -6.66 -2.13 4.66
C ASN A 72 -5.51 -2.11 3.64
N LEU A 73 -4.96 -3.29 3.33
CA LEU A 73 -3.85 -3.43 2.38
C LEU A 73 -4.17 -2.85 0.99
N ASP A 74 -5.37 -3.10 0.47
CA ASP A 74 -5.82 -2.61 -0.85
C ASP A 74 -6.00 -1.07 -0.90
N ASN A 75 -6.08 -0.43 0.27
CA ASN A 75 -6.23 1.03 0.39
C ASN A 75 -4.89 1.78 0.52
N ILE A 76 -3.76 1.08 0.63
CA ILE A 76 -2.45 1.72 0.72
C ILE A 76 -2.03 2.15 -0.69
N ARG A 77 -2.01 3.47 -0.95
CA ARG A 77 -1.62 4.02 -2.27
C ARG A 77 -0.21 4.61 -2.22
N ALA A 78 0.40 4.77 -3.41
CA ALA A 78 1.71 5.43 -3.54
C ALA A 78 1.74 6.83 -2.91
N ARG A 79 0.65 7.60 -3.02
CA ARG A 79 0.50 8.90 -2.36
C ARG A 79 0.63 8.83 -0.83
N ASP A 80 0.11 7.78 -0.21
CA ASP A 80 0.19 7.62 1.25
C ASP A 80 1.63 7.31 1.69
N ILE A 81 2.36 6.55 0.88
CA ILE A 81 3.78 6.25 1.09
C ILE A 81 4.62 7.52 0.96
N GLU A 82 4.38 8.35 -0.06
CA GLU A 82 5.05 9.64 -0.22
C GLU A 82 4.78 10.57 0.97
N LYS A 83 3.52 10.67 1.42
CA LYS A 83 3.15 11.44 2.61
C LYS A 83 3.85 10.94 3.86
N TYR A 84 3.92 9.62 4.04
CA TYR A 84 4.64 9.00 5.15
C TYR A 84 6.13 9.35 5.11
N LEU A 85 6.78 9.27 3.95
CA LEU A 85 8.20 9.64 3.80
C LEU A 85 8.43 11.12 4.07
N ALA A 86 7.56 12.01 3.59
CA ALA A 86 7.66 13.44 3.85
C ALA A 86 7.54 13.73 5.35
N LYS A 87 6.56 13.11 6.02
CA LYS A 87 6.38 13.22 7.48
C LYS A 87 7.62 12.72 8.24
N LYS A 88 8.14 11.55 7.89
CA LYS A 88 9.32 10.97 8.55
C LYS A 88 10.62 11.76 8.30
N ARG A 89 10.75 12.49 7.20
CA ARG A 89 11.88 13.41 6.99
C ARG A 89 11.82 14.64 7.89
N ALA A 90 10.60 15.13 8.19
CA ALA A 90 10.38 16.26 9.08
C ALA A 90 10.46 15.87 10.56
N GLU A 91 10.25 14.59 10.90
CA GLU A 91 10.38 14.07 12.26
C GLU A 91 11.84 13.87 12.67
N THR A 92 12.11 14.18 13.94
CA THR A 92 13.38 13.86 14.59
C THR A 92 13.34 12.44 15.11
N SER A 93 14.39 11.66 14.86
CA SER A 93 14.52 10.31 15.41
C SER A 93 14.68 10.37 16.93
N PRO A 94 14.46 9.24 17.65
CA PRO A 94 14.71 9.16 19.10
C PRO A 94 16.13 9.52 19.53
N ARG A 95 17.08 9.57 18.58
CA ARG A 95 18.48 9.96 18.83
C ARG A 95 18.72 11.47 18.68
N GLY A 96 17.67 12.27 18.53
CA GLY A 96 17.77 13.73 18.40
C GLY A 96 18.22 14.23 17.03
N SER A 97 18.40 13.33 16.04
CA SER A 97 18.78 13.69 14.67
C SER A 97 17.70 13.30 13.66
N ALA A 98 17.68 13.98 12.51
CA ALA A 98 16.78 13.65 11.40
C ALA A 98 17.00 12.21 10.90
N TYR A 99 15.94 11.56 10.42
CA TYR A 99 16.06 10.23 9.85
C TYR A 99 16.94 10.24 8.60
N SER A 100 17.97 9.38 8.58
CA SER A 100 18.82 9.22 7.41
C SER A 100 18.06 8.60 6.23
N SER A 101 18.47 8.93 5.01
CA SER A 101 17.92 8.32 3.79
C SER A 101 17.98 6.80 3.80
N LYS A 102 19.01 6.22 4.44
CA LYS A 102 19.15 4.78 4.62
C LYS A 102 18.06 4.21 5.53
N SER A 103 17.73 4.87 6.65
CA SER A 103 16.66 4.43 7.54
C SER A 103 15.31 4.45 6.85
N LEU A 104 15.00 5.53 6.11
CA LEU A 104 13.75 5.62 5.34
C LEU A 104 13.67 4.54 4.26
N ARG A 105 14.78 4.24 3.58
CA ARG A 105 14.84 3.14 2.62
C ARG A 105 14.63 1.77 3.29
N ASN A 106 15.14 1.56 4.50
CA ASN A 106 14.86 0.34 5.25
C ASN A 106 13.35 0.24 5.58
N HIS A 107 12.70 1.33 5.99
CA HIS A 107 11.25 1.33 6.23
C HIS A 107 10.47 0.93 4.98
N LEU A 108 10.84 1.49 3.81
CA LEU A 108 10.24 1.11 2.53
C LEU A 108 10.54 -0.33 2.13
N GLY A 109 11.74 -0.83 2.42
CA GLY A 109 12.12 -2.21 2.14
C GLY A 109 11.24 -3.21 2.91
N VAL A 110 10.99 -2.94 4.19
CA VAL A 110 10.08 -3.74 5.02
C VAL A 110 8.67 -3.69 4.45
N LEU A 111 8.15 -2.49 4.21
CA LEU A 111 6.80 -2.30 3.66
C LEU A 111 6.63 -2.99 2.30
N ASN A 112 7.64 -2.90 1.42
CA ASN A 112 7.61 -3.53 0.10
C ASN A 112 7.52 -5.05 0.20
N ARG A 113 8.30 -5.68 1.08
CA ARG A 113 8.24 -7.15 1.24
C ARG A 113 6.87 -7.61 1.73
N ILE A 114 6.26 -6.88 2.67
CA ILE A 114 4.91 -7.18 3.15
C ILE A 114 3.90 -7.05 2.01
N LEU A 115 3.93 -5.94 1.26
CA LEU A 115 3.01 -5.73 0.14
C LEU A 115 3.23 -6.72 -1.01
N THR A 116 4.48 -7.15 -1.26
CA THR A 116 4.76 -8.23 -2.20
C THR A 116 4.18 -9.55 -1.71
N SER A 117 4.36 -9.92 -0.44
CA SER A 117 3.74 -11.14 0.11
C SER A 117 2.21 -11.07 0.09
N ALA A 118 1.61 -9.89 0.31
CA ALA A 118 0.18 -9.68 0.15
C ALA A 118 -0.28 -9.88 -1.30
N LEU A 119 0.56 -9.52 -2.27
CA LEU A 119 0.30 -9.74 -3.69
C LEU A 119 0.41 -11.23 -4.03
N ASP A 120 1.41 -11.92 -3.50
CA ASP A 120 1.59 -13.37 -3.68
C ASP A 120 0.40 -14.16 -3.10
N TYR A 121 -0.22 -13.66 -2.04
CA TYR A 121 -1.45 -14.23 -1.46
C TYR A 121 -2.74 -13.67 -2.09
N GLU A 122 -2.64 -12.94 -3.19
CA GLU A 122 -3.77 -12.37 -3.94
C GLU A 122 -4.70 -11.45 -3.11
N LEU A 123 -4.20 -10.93 -1.97
CA LEU A 123 -4.93 -10.00 -1.10
C LEU A 123 -5.00 -8.59 -1.69
N ILE A 124 -4.04 -8.23 -2.53
CA ILE A 124 -3.99 -6.97 -3.27
C ILE A 124 -3.76 -7.24 -4.76
N THR A 125 -4.33 -6.38 -5.61
CA THR A 125 -4.15 -6.51 -7.07
C THR A 125 -2.81 -5.96 -7.55
N LYS A 126 -2.24 -5.00 -6.80
CA LYS A 126 -1.02 -4.30 -7.22
C LYS A 126 -0.24 -3.79 -6.02
N ASN A 127 1.07 -3.97 -6.05
CA ASN A 127 1.96 -3.33 -5.10
C ASN A 127 2.18 -1.85 -5.49
N PRO A 128 1.82 -0.88 -4.64
CA PRO A 128 2.00 0.55 -4.89
C PRO A 128 3.47 1.00 -4.89
N ILE A 129 4.38 0.22 -4.28
CA ILE A 129 5.81 0.52 -4.22
C ILE A 129 6.47 0.06 -5.52
N THR A 130 6.67 1.00 -6.44
CA THR A 130 7.50 0.79 -7.63
C THR A 130 8.93 1.26 -7.39
N ARG A 131 9.89 0.81 -8.21
CA ARG A 131 11.33 1.09 -8.04
C ARG A 131 11.67 2.59 -7.88
N GLY A 132 10.78 3.50 -8.29
CA GLY A 132 10.96 4.95 -8.19
C GLY A 132 10.37 5.65 -6.96
N CYS A 133 9.87 4.94 -5.95
CA CYS A 133 9.27 5.57 -4.75
C CYS A 133 10.30 5.80 -3.61
N GLY A 134 11.60 5.67 -3.88
CA GLY A 134 12.65 5.76 -2.87
C GLY A 134 13.10 7.20 -2.56
N PRO A 135 13.67 7.48 -1.37
CA PRO A 135 14.04 8.83 -0.97
C PRO A 135 15.13 9.50 -1.82
N ASN A 136 15.85 8.73 -2.65
CA ASN A 136 16.86 9.21 -3.59
C ASN A 136 16.42 9.15 -5.07
N ASP A 137 15.17 8.79 -5.35
CA ASP A 137 14.67 8.72 -6.73
C ASP A 137 14.15 10.09 -7.19
N ILE A 138 15.09 11.03 -7.35
CA ILE A 138 14.88 12.13 -8.28
C ILE A 138 14.74 11.48 -9.66
N ARG A 139 13.51 11.38 -10.17
CA ARG A 139 13.22 10.97 -11.56
C ARG A 139 14.23 11.67 -12.46
N ARG A 140 15.29 10.97 -12.89
CA ARG A 140 16.17 11.47 -13.95
C ARG A 140 15.29 11.52 -15.18
N LYS A 141 14.75 12.70 -15.49
CA LYS A 141 14.21 12.97 -16.82
C LYS A 141 15.40 12.73 -17.76
N LYS A 142 15.37 11.61 -18.48
CA LYS A 142 16.23 11.42 -19.64
C LYS A 142 15.80 12.50 -20.62
N THR A 143 16.62 13.53 -20.76
CA THR A 143 16.60 14.43 -21.91
C THR A 143 16.97 13.64 -23.15
#